data_AF-A0A5N0VDD3-F1
#
_entry.id   AF-A0A5N0VDD3-F1
#
_cell.length_a   1.000
_cell.length_b   1.000
_cell.length_c   1.000
_cell.angle_alpha   90.00
_cell.angle_beta   90.00
_cell.angle_gamma   90.00
#
_symmetry.space_group_name_H-M   'P 1'
#
loop_
_entity.id
_entity.type
_entity.pdbx_description
1 polymer ?
#
loop_
_entity_poly.entity_id
_entity_poly.type
_entity_poly.pdbx_seq_one_letter_code
_entity_poly.pdbx_strand_id
1 'polypeptide(L)'
;MGIDRLDRYTQERLRQRNLVVRRPRRDTVQICVDDGSREGFRVGWAEKKPRSFDGKLAWQSVYRDVPGNDDSYWRGGLADKARYTPLDYGGIEELELAVREILDLARWGDVLAAREIRSGAGGTYTATMDETQAEWLAGLAEPKGITHLGGGRIRLTAVVVALFRGSPDSQLHVDAHDVLHVYPGDPPVQLARQ
;
A
#
# COMPACT_ATOMS: atom_id res chain seq x y z
N MET A 1 2.11 -8.00 -20.88
CA MET A 1 2.96 -6.80 -20.70
C MET A 1 3.60 -6.95 -19.35
N GLY A 2 4.92 -7.04 -19.28
CA GLY A 2 5.65 -7.11 -18.02
C GLY A 2 5.88 -5.72 -17.41
N ILE A 3 6.35 -5.72 -16.16
CA ILE A 3 6.83 -4.53 -15.44
C ILE A 3 7.82 -3.72 -16.30
N ASP A 4 8.60 -4.39 -17.15
CA ASP A 4 9.66 -3.81 -17.98
C ASP A 4 9.21 -2.77 -19.02
N ARG A 5 7.90 -2.63 -19.25
CA ARG A 5 7.34 -1.61 -20.16
C ARG A 5 6.85 -0.34 -19.45
N LEU A 6 6.98 -0.26 -18.13
CA LEU A 6 6.73 0.94 -17.36
C LEU A 6 8.04 1.70 -17.16
N ASP A 7 7.96 2.99 -16.89
CA ASP A 7 9.13 3.77 -16.52
C ASP A 7 9.81 3.24 -15.25
N ARG A 8 11.12 3.50 -15.13
CA ARG A 8 11.96 2.98 -14.05
C ARG A 8 11.42 3.28 -12.65
N TYR A 9 10.90 4.49 -12.44
CA TYR A 9 10.38 4.91 -11.14
C TYR A 9 9.15 4.08 -10.74
N THR A 10 8.21 3.87 -11.67
CA THR A 10 7.05 3.01 -11.43
C THR A 10 7.45 1.55 -11.17
N GLN A 11 8.43 1.03 -11.90
CA GLN A 11 8.97 -0.32 -11.64
C GLN A 11 9.56 -0.45 -10.24
N GLU A 12 10.32 0.55 -9.79
CA GLU A 12 10.93 0.56 -8.46
C GLU A 12 9.87 0.54 -7.36
N ARG A 13 8.81 1.34 -7.47
CA ARG A 13 7.69 1.33 -6.50
C ARG A 13 6.96 0.00 -6.45
N LEU A 14 6.70 -0.63 -7.61
CA LEU A 14 6.11 -1.96 -7.66
C LEU A 14 6.98 -3.00 -6.95
N ARG A 15 8.30 -2.97 -7.18
CA ARG A 15 9.25 -3.87 -6.49
C ARG A 15 9.31 -3.61 -4.99
N GLN A 16 9.41 -2.35 -4.58
CA GLN A 16 9.45 -1.94 -3.17
C GLN A 16 8.22 -2.41 -2.39
N ARG A 17 7.05 -2.44 -3.04
CA ARG A 17 5.80 -2.88 -2.40
C ARG A 17 5.43 -4.34 -2.71
N ASN A 18 6.31 -5.09 -3.35
CA ASN A 18 6.09 -6.46 -3.81
C ASN A 18 4.77 -6.65 -4.58
N LEU A 19 4.51 -5.73 -5.52
CA LEU A 19 3.32 -5.72 -6.37
C LEU A 19 3.62 -6.27 -7.76
N VAL A 20 2.64 -6.96 -8.32
CA VAL A 20 2.72 -7.56 -9.66
C VAL A 20 1.74 -6.91 -10.63
N VAL A 21 2.21 -6.70 -11.85
CA VAL A 21 1.38 -6.18 -12.95
C VAL A 21 0.81 -7.35 -13.75
N ARG A 22 -0.51 -7.36 -13.94
CA ARG A 22 -1.23 -8.36 -14.73
C ARG A 22 -2.00 -7.68 -15.86
N ARG A 23 -2.17 -8.38 -16.98
CA ARG A 23 -2.91 -7.86 -18.16
C ARG A 23 -3.95 -8.90 -18.61
N PRO A 24 -5.11 -8.95 -17.95
CA PRO A 24 -6.14 -9.94 -18.27
C PRO A 24 -6.78 -9.69 -19.64
N ARG A 25 -6.78 -8.43 -20.11
CA ARG A 25 -7.32 -8.02 -21.41
C ARG A 25 -6.40 -7.00 -22.08
N ARG A 26 -6.59 -6.76 -23.39
CA ARG A 26 -5.77 -5.81 -24.14
C ARG A 26 -5.93 -4.37 -23.62
N ASP A 27 -7.10 -4.04 -23.12
CA ASP A 27 -7.54 -2.72 -22.65
C ASP A 27 -7.53 -2.57 -21.12
N THR A 28 -7.00 -3.55 -20.39
CA THR A 28 -6.97 -3.53 -18.92
C THR A 28 -5.61 -3.95 -18.38
N VAL A 29 -5.04 -3.15 -17.48
CA VAL A 29 -3.83 -3.48 -16.73
C VAL A 29 -4.17 -3.46 -15.25
N GLN A 30 -3.97 -4.57 -14.55
CA GLN A 30 -4.25 -4.74 -13.13
C GLN A 30 -2.97 -4.71 -12.32
N ILE A 31 -3.06 -4.15 -11.11
CA ILE A 31 -2.02 -4.21 -10.10
C ILE A 31 -2.54 -5.11 -8.99
N CYS A 32 -1.76 -6.13 -8.63
CA CYS A 32 -2.12 -7.08 -7.59
C CYS A 32 -1.00 -7.19 -6.55
N VAL A 33 -1.38 -7.42 -5.31
CA VAL A 33 -0.48 -7.92 -4.27
C VAL A 33 -0.50 -9.44 -4.29
N ASP A 34 0.65 -10.06 -4.00
CA ASP A 34 0.70 -11.50 -3.77
C ASP A 34 0.13 -11.82 -2.37
N ASP A 35 -1.11 -12.28 -2.35
CA ASP A 35 -1.81 -12.73 -1.16
C ASP A 35 -1.70 -14.25 -0.94
N GLY A 36 -0.90 -14.95 -1.77
CA GLY A 36 -0.80 -16.41 -1.81
C GLY A 36 -1.87 -17.08 -2.68
N SER A 37 -2.82 -16.34 -3.25
CA SER A 37 -3.76 -16.87 -4.23
C SER A 37 -3.17 -16.89 -5.64
N ARG A 38 -3.72 -17.74 -6.52
CA ARG A 38 -3.30 -17.79 -7.93
C ARG A 38 -3.47 -16.46 -8.66
N GLU A 39 -4.52 -15.72 -8.31
CA GLU A 39 -4.88 -14.46 -8.97
C GLU A 39 -4.20 -13.23 -8.33
N GLY A 40 -3.76 -13.36 -7.09
CA GLY A 40 -3.35 -12.22 -6.26
C GLY A 40 -4.57 -11.40 -5.83
N PHE A 41 -4.39 -10.55 -4.83
CA PHE A 41 -5.42 -9.59 -4.46
C PHE A 41 -5.26 -8.31 -5.29
N ARG A 42 -6.30 -7.91 -6.01
CA ARG A 42 -6.27 -6.72 -6.87
C ARG A 42 -6.30 -5.43 -6.04
N VAL A 43 -5.27 -4.61 -6.14
CA VAL A 43 -5.20 -3.30 -5.47
C VAL A 43 -5.74 -2.17 -6.34
N GLY A 44 -5.77 -2.37 -7.66
CA GLY A 44 -6.38 -1.46 -8.62
C GLY A 44 -6.14 -1.89 -10.06
N TRP A 45 -6.66 -1.12 -11.01
CA TRP A 45 -6.44 -1.34 -12.44
C TRP A 45 -6.59 -0.06 -13.24
N ALA A 46 -5.87 0.00 -14.35
CA ALA A 46 -6.08 0.99 -15.41
C ALA A 46 -6.86 0.34 -16.54
N GLU A 47 -7.93 0.98 -17.00
CA GLU A 47 -8.76 0.51 -18.12
C GLU A 47 -8.90 1.57 -19.21
N LYS A 48 -8.76 1.17 -20.46
CA LYS A 48 -8.82 2.08 -21.60
C LYS A 48 -10.28 2.37 -21.96
N LYS A 49 -10.73 3.61 -21.79
CA LYS A 49 -12.10 4.07 -22.08
C LYS A 49 -12.11 5.39 -22.87
N PRO A 50 -13.18 5.67 -23.63
CA PRO A 50 -13.39 7.00 -24.22
C PRO A 50 -13.64 8.04 -23.13
N ARG A 51 -13.00 9.21 -23.24
CA ARG A 51 -13.26 10.38 -22.38
C ARG A 51 -14.65 10.96 -22.68
N SER A 52 -15.40 11.29 -21.63
CA SER A 52 -16.78 11.78 -21.75
C SER A 52 -16.91 13.10 -22.53
N PHE A 53 -15.87 13.93 -22.59
CA PHE A 53 -15.93 15.27 -23.19
C PHE A 53 -15.41 15.34 -24.64
N ASP A 54 -14.49 14.47 -25.06
CA ASP A 54 -13.90 14.50 -26.42
C ASP A 54 -13.89 13.14 -27.14
N GLY A 55 -14.33 12.06 -26.49
CA GLY A 55 -14.38 10.71 -27.05
C GLY A 55 -13.01 10.06 -27.27
N LYS A 56 -11.90 10.73 -26.94
CA LYS A 56 -10.56 10.16 -27.09
C LYS A 56 -10.32 9.06 -26.07
N LEU A 57 -9.69 7.98 -26.49
CA LEU A 57 -9.31 6.90 -25.58
C LEU A 57 -8.27 7.39 -24.57
N ALA A 58 -8.56 7.19 -23.29
CA ALA A 58 -7.68 7.41 -22.16
C ALA A 58 -7.71 6.21 -21.21
N TRP A 59 -6.69 6.07 -20.38
CA TRP A 59 -6.64 5.13 -19.28
C TRP A 59 -7.34 5.73 -18.06
N GLN A 60 -8.47 5.15 -17.68
CA GLN A 60 -9.15 5.43 -16.43
C GLN A 60 -8.50 4.58 -15.33
N SER A 61 -7.96 5.27 -14.32
CA SER A 61 -7.43 4.66 -13.11
C SER A 61 -8.57 4.29 -12.18
N VAL A 62 -8.56 3.06 -11.67
CA VAL A 62 -9.46 2.57 -10.64
C VAL A 62 -8.63 1.98 -9.52
N TYR A 63 -8.79 2.47 -8.30
CA TYR A 63 -7.98 2.07 -7.16
C TYR A 63 -8.86 1.60 -6.01
N ARG A 64 -8.29 0.75 -5.16
CA ARG A 64 -8.94 0.33 -3.93
C ARG A 64 -8.88 1.46 -2.90
N ASP A 65 -10.01 2.09 -2.65
CA ASP A 65 -10.19 3.15 -1.66
C ASP A 65 -10.59 2.54 -0.30
N VAL A 66 -10.05 3.13 0.76
CA VAL A 66 -10.48 2.89 2.14
C VAL A 66 -10.66 4.26 2.79
N PRO A 67 -11.92 4.66 3.07
CA PRO A 67 -12.20 5.95 3.69
C PRO A 67 -11.45 6.13 5.01
N GLY A 68 -11.00 7.36 5.30
CA GLY A 68 -10.29 7.66 6.54
C GLY A 68 -11.12 7.37 7.81
N ASN A 69 -12.44 7.36 7.72
CA ASN A 69 -13.39 7.06 8.81
C ASN A 69 -13.81 5.58 8.87
N ASP A 70 -12.98 4.68 8.34
CA ASP A 70 -13.17 3.24 8.44
C ASP A 70 -12.32 2.66 9.59
N ASP A 71 -12.87 2.75 10.81
CA ASP A 71 -12.23 2.24 12.04
C ASP A 71 -11.78 0.78 11.92
N SER A 72 -12.49 -0.04 11.12
CA SER A 72 -12.16 -1.46 10.95
C SER A 72 -10.76 -1.65 10.35
N TYR A 73 -10.38 -0.80 9.39
CA TYR A 73 -9.06 -0.80 8.76
C TYR A 73 -7.97 -0.41 9.75
N TRP A 74 -8.13 0.72 10.44
CA TRP A 74 -7.09 1.29 11.30
C TRP A 74 -6.89 0.54 12.61
N ARG A 75 -7.89 -0.24 13.02
CA ARG A 75 -7.79 -1.21 14.11
C ARG A 75 -7.21 -2.55 13.68
N GLY A 76 -6.74 -2.67 12.44
CA GLY A 76 -6.05 -3.85 11.95
C GLY A 76 -6.96 -4.96 11.43
N GLY A 77 -8.22 -4.64 11.12
CA GLY A 77 -9.19 -5.55 10.53
C GLY A 77 -9.33 -5.42 9.02
N LEU A 78 -10.34 -6.08 8.46
CA LEU A 78 -10.77 -5.90 7.08
C LEU A 78 -11.53 -4.58 6.96
N ALA A 79 -11.23 -3.77 5.93
CA ALA A 79 -11.98 -2.54 5.70
C ALA A 79 -13.43 -2.84 5.29
N ASP A 80 -14.39 -2.45 6.12
CA ASP A 80 -15.82 -2.62 5.88
C ASP A 80 -16.35 -1.72 4.75
N LYS A 81 -15.77 -0.52 4.59
CA LYS A 81 -16.18 0.51 3.62
C LYS A 81 -15.30 0.55 2.38
N ALA A 82 -14.42 -0.43 2.26
CA ALA A 82 -13.62 -0.72 1.10
C ALA A 82 -14.40 -0.67 -0.22
N ARG A 83 -13.88 0.04 -1.22
CA ARG A 83 -14.45 0.01 -2.58
C ARG A 83 -13.40 0.26 -3.64
N TYR A 84 -13.74 -0.06 -4.88
CA TYR A 84 -12.96 0.36 -6.03
C TYR A 84 -13.53 1.68 -6.57
N THR A 85 -12.72 2.72 -6.52
CA THR A 85 -13.11 4.08 -6.90
C THR A 85 -12.39 4.47 -8.20
N PRO A 86 -13.12 4.83 -9.26
CA PRO A 86 -12.52 5.42 -10.45
C PRO A 86 -12.09 6.86 -10.15
N LEU A 87 -11.04 7.35 -10.82
CA LEU A 87 -10.71 8.77 -10.79
C LEU A 87 -11.68 9.59 -11.66
N ASP A 88 -12.14 10.71 -11.12
CA ASP A 88 -13.29 11.47 -11.65
C ASP A 88 -12.98 12.41 -12.83
N TYR A 89 -11.72 12.58 -13.23
CA TYR A 89 -11.34 13.54 -14.28
C TYR A 89 -11.34 12.95 -15.72
N GLY A 90 -11.84 11.73 -15.90
CA GLY A 90 -12.01 11.09 -17.22
C GLY A 90 -10.80 10.29 -17.73
N GLY A 91 -9.74 10.17 -16.93
CA GLY A 91 -8.55 9.37 -17.25
C GLY A 91 -7.49 10.13 -18.05
N ILE A 92 -6.36 9.47 -18.24
CA ILE A 92 -5.12 10.03 -18.78
C ILE A 92 -4.61 9.25 -19.99
N GLU A 93 -3.91 9.91 -20.90
CA GLU A 93 -3.46 9.27 -22.14
C GLU A 93 -2.38 8.22 -21.92
N GLU A 94 -1.57 8.42 -20.87
CA GLU A 94 -0.41 7.59 -20.54
C GLU A 94 -0.75 6.52 -19.50
N LEU A 95 -0.50 5.26 -19.86
CA LEU A 95 -0.69 4.13 -18.94
C LEU A 95 0.18 4.24 -17.69
N GLU A 96 1.39 4.76 -17.82
CA GLU A 96 2.35 4.88 -16.72
C GLU A 96 1.84 5.80 -15.63
N LEU A 97 1.31 6.96 -16.03
CA LEU A 97 0.66 7.89 -15.12
C LEU A 97 -0.55 7.21 -14.43
N ALA A 98 -1.33 6.38 -15.14
CA ALA A 98 -2.50 5.72 -14.56
C ALA A 98 -2.10 4.68 -13.52
N VAL A 99 -1.01 3.95 -13.79
CA VAL A 99 -0.42 3.03 -12.83
C VAL A 99 0.09 3.79 -11.61
N ARG A 100 0.79 4.92 -11.78
CA ARG A 100 1.27 5.74 -10.66
C ARG A 100 0.15 6.22 -9.76
N GLU A 101 -0.94 6.72 -10.32
CA GLU A 101 -2.10 7.15 -9.53
C GLU A 101 -2.70 6.01 -8.69
N ILE A 102 -2.78 4.81 -9.27
CA ILE A 102 -3.25 3.64 -8.51
C ILE A 102 -2.28 3.36 -7.36
N LEU A 103 -0.97 3.45 -7.58
CA LEU A 103 0.03 3.24 -6.51
C LEU A 103 0.01 4.35 -5.45
N ASP A 104 -0.39 5.57 -5.82
CA ASP A 104 -0.49 6.72 -4.91
C ASP A 104 -1.76 6.70 -4.05
N LEU A 105 -2.82 6.04 -4.52
CA LEU A 105 -4.13 6.13 -3.90
C LEU A 105 -4.64 4.80 -3.33
N ALA A 106 -4.20 3.66 -3.85
CA ALA A 106 -4.71 2.37 -3.43
C ALA A 106 -4.29 2.05 -1.98
N ARG A 107 -5.26 1.64 -1.16
CA ARG A 107 -5.06 1.11 0.19
C ARG A 107 -5.43 -0.37 0.22
N TRP A 108 -4.52 -1.21 0.69
CA TRP A 108 -4.72 -2.67 0.73
C TRP A 108 -4.10 -3.35 1.95
N GLY A 109 -3.69 -2.56 2.94
CA GLY A 109 -3.04 -3.05 4.15
C GLY A 109 -3.93 -3.98 4.97
N ASP A 110 -5.25 -3.81 4.91
CA ASP A 110 -6.24 -4.65 5.57
C ASP A 110 -6.23 -6.11 5.09
N VAL A 111 -5.99 -6.32 3.79
CA VAL A 111 -5.94 -7.66 3.22
C VAL A 111 -4.71 -8.41 3.72
N LEU A 112 -3.59 -7.69 3.80
CA LEU A 112 -2.35 -8.21 4.38
C LEU A 112 -2.53 -8.45 5.88
N ALA A 113 -3.13 -7.52 6.61
CA ALA A 113 -3.41 -7.65 8.03
C ALA A 113 -4.31 -8.85 8.34
N ALA A 114 -5.39 -9.03 7.58
CA ALA A 114 -6.28 -10.17 7.73
C ALA A 114 -5.58 -11.50 7.44
N ARG A 115 -4.58 -11.52 6.55
CA ARG A 115 -3.73 -12.69 6.34
C ARG A 115 -2.85 -12.98 7.56
N GLU A 116 -2.21 -11.97 8.14
CA GLU A 116 -1.40 -12.13 9.36
C GLU A 116 -2.24 -12.64 10.54
N ILE A 117 -3.48 -12.16 10.67
CA ILE A 117 -4.44 -12.66 11.67
C ILE A 117 -4.79 -14.13 11.41
N ARG A 118 -5.19 -14.47 10.17
CA ARG A 118 -5.62 -15.83 9.82
C ARG A 118 -4.48 -16.85 9.91
N SER A 119 -3.26 -16.46 9.58
CA SER A 119 -2.10 -17.35 9.66
C SER A 119 -1.70 -17.66 11.10
N GLY A 120 -2.26 -16.95 12.09
CA GLY A 120 -1.83 -17.05 13.48
C GLY A 120 -0.41 -16.51 13.70
N ALA A 121 0.14 -15.79 12.73
CA ALA A 121 1.44 -15.14 12.82
C ALA A 121 1.33 -13.92 13.75
N GLY A 122 1.14 -14.16 15.05
CA GLY A 122 1.16 -13.16 16.12
C GLY A 122 2.55 -12.58 16.39
N GLY A 123 3.36 -12.41 15.34
CA GLY A 123 4.70 -11.87 15.42
C GLY A 123 4.69 -10.39 15.72
N THR A 124 5.75 -9.94 16.38
CA THR A 124 6.02 -8.52 16.55
C THR A 124 7.33 -8.16 15.88
N TYR A 125 7.44 -6.92 15.46
CA TYR A 125 8.64 -6.33 14.90
C TYR A 125 9.18 -5.33 15.91
N THR A 126 10.49 -5.23 15.99
CA THR A 126 11.16 -4.18 16.77
C THR A 126 12.07 -3.36 15.89
N ALA A 127 12.22 -2.09 16.25
CA ALA A 127 13.11 -1.16 15.59
C ALA A 127 13.73 -0.22 16.63
N THR A 128 14.88 0.35 16.27
CA THR A 128 15.56 1.39 17.04
C THR A 128 15.71 2.61 16.15
N MET A 129 15.31 3.78 16.64
CA MET A 129 15.34 5.07 15.96
C MET A 129 15.61 6.20 16.96
N ASP A 130 15.53 7.46 16.54
CA ASP A 130 15.60 8.60 17.45
C ASP A 130 14.49 8.54 18.51
N GLU A 131 14.77 8.95 19.75
CA GLU A 131 13.78 8.91 20.85
C GLU A 131 12.52 9.71 20.50
N THR A 132 12.69 10.90 19.91
CA THR A 132 11.57 11.78 19.54
C THR A 132 10.70 11.11 18.47
N GLN A 133 11.31 10.43 17.51
CA GLN A 133 10.59 9.69 16.48
C GLN A 133 9.87 8.47 17.07
N ALA A 134 10.52 7.74 17.98
CA ALA A 134 9.93 6.59 18.66
C ALA A 134 8.73 6.97 19.52
N GLU A 135 8.83 8.07 20.27
CA GLU A 135 7.75 8.65 21.07
C GLU A 135 6.60 9.13 20.19
N TRP A 136 6.90 9.87 19.12
CA TRP A 136 5.88 10.33 18.17
C TRP A 136 5.14 9.15 17.53
N LEU A 137 5.86 8.14 17.05
CA LEU A 137 5.27 7.00 16.38
C LEU A 137 4.39 6.16 17.34
N ALA A 138 4.84 5.96 18.58
CA ALA A 138 4.06 5.28 19.59
C ALA A 138 2.87 6.11 20.11
N GLY A 139 2.93 7.44 19.97
CA GLY A 139 1.85 8.37 20.30
C GLY A 139 0.74 8.44 19.25
N LEU A 140 0.91 7.81 18.09
CA LEU A 140 -0.13 7.77 17.06
C LEU A 140 -1.41 7.12 17.61
N ALA A 141 -2.53 7.81 17.42
CA ALA A 141 -3.83 7.27 17.81
C ALA A 141 -4.14 5.99 17.02
N GLU A 142 -3.76 5.96 15.74
CA GLU A 142 -3.94 4.86 14.80
C GLU A 142 -2.76 4.78 13.81
N PRO A 143 -2.43 3.58 13.29
CA PRO A 143 -3.04 2.29 13.63
C PRO A 143 -2.64 1.80 15.04
N LYS A 144 -3.52 1.01 15.67
CA LYS A 144 -3.22 0.42 17.00
C LYS A 144 -2.18 -0.69 16.89
N GLY A 145 -1.31 -0.81 17.89
CA GLY A 145 -0.31 -1.88 17.98
C GLY A 145 1.13 -1.42 17.79
N ILE A 146 1.40 -0.15 18.08
CA ILE A 146 2.74 0.43 18.21
C ILE A 146 2.98 0.69 19.70
N THR A 147 4.15 0.31 20.21
CA THR A 147 4.50 0.45 21.63
C THR A 147 5.89 1.01 21.77
N HIS A 148 6.04 2.08 22.55
CA HIS A 148 7.34 2.60 22.94
C HIS A 148 7.96 1.71 24.03
N LEU A 149 9.19 1.25 23.81
CA LEU A 149 9.94 0.43 24.75
C LEU A 149 11.00 1.23 25.53
N GLY A 150 11.15 2.54 25.23
CA GLY A 150 12.19 3.42 25.78
C GLY A 150 13.53 3.32 25.05
N GLY A 151 14.32 4.41 25.07
CA GLY A 151 15.66 4.42 24.50
C GLY A 151 15.64 4.33 22.97
N GLY A 152 14.65 4.95 22.33
CA GLY A 152 14.47 5.00 20.88
C GLY A 152 13.89 3.72 20.29
N ARG A 153 13.49 2.77 21.14
CA ARG A 153 13.02 1.45 20.72
C ARG A 153 11.51 1.40 20.62
N ILE A 154 11.03 0.82 19.54
CA ILE A 154 9.60 0.56 19.33
C ILE A 154 9.33 -0.92 19.09
N ARG A 155 8.10 -1.33 19.39
CA ARG A 155 7.52 -2.60 18.97
C ARG A 155 6.29 -2.33 18.10
N LEU A 156 6.19 -3.02 16.97
CA LEU A 156 5.03 -3.02 16.09
C LEU A 156 4.45 -4.43 16.00
N THR A 157 3.13 -4.58 15.98
CA THR A 157 2.51 -5.87 15.63
C THR A 157 2.64 -6.17 14.13
N ALA A 158 2.61 -7.44 13.74
CA ALA A 158 2.58 -7.83 12.32
C ALA A 158 1.43 -7.18 11.54
N VAL A 159 0.28 -6.96 12.21
CA VAL A 159 -0.88 -6.26 11.67
C VAL A 159 -0.57 -4.81 11.33
N VAL A 160 0.09 -4.08 12.23
CA VAL A 160 0.53 -2.69 11.95
C VAL A 160 1.52 -2.64 10.78
N VAL A 161 2.46 -3.57 10.75
CA VAL A 161 3.43 -3.66 9.65
C VAL A 161 2.70 -3.93 8.32
N ALA A 162 1.71 -4.81 8.31
CA ALA A 162 0.88 -5.07 7.14
C ALA A 162 0.10 -3.83 6.67
N LEU A 163 -0.43 -3.03 7.60
CA LEU A 163 -1.08 -1.77 7.29
C LEU A 163 -0.11 -0.76 6.66
N PHE A 164 1.09 -0.60 7.20
CA PHE A 164 2.10 0.30 6.63
C PHE A 164 2.67 -0.17 5.29
N ARG A 165 2.68 -1.49 5.01
CA ARG A 165 3.02 -2.01 3.68
C ARG A 165 1.96 -1.71 2.62
N GLY A 166 0.68 -1.72 3.02
CA GLY A 166 -0.44 -1.51 2.13
C GLY A 166 -1.02 -0.09 2.15
N SER A 167 -0.33 0.86 2.79
CA SER A 167 -0.68 2.28 2.79
C SER A 167 0.14 3.00 1.72
N PRO A 168 -0.49 3.73 0.79
CA PRO A 168 0.24 4.46 -0.23
C PRO A 168 0.74 5.79 0.31
N ASP A 169 2.04 6.05 0.18
CA ASP A 169 2.75 7.34 0.35
C ASP A 169 2.24 8.29 1.45
N SER A 170 1.79 7.75 2.58
CA SER A 170 2.06 8.43 3.85
C SER A 170 3.57 8.46 4.01
N GLN A 171 4.12 9.59 4.47
CA GLN A 171 5.53 9.74 4.81
C GLN A 171 6.09 8.51 5.55
N LEU A 172 5.22 7.84 6.32
CA LEU A 172 5.39 6.55 6.96
C LEU A 172 4.94 5.34 6.09
N HIS A 173 5.85 4.44 5.71
CA HIS A 173 5.53 3.15 5.05
C HIS A 173 6.56 2.05 5.35
N VAL A 174 6.18 0.78 5.12
CA VAL A 174 7.11 -0.37 5.18
C VAL A 174 7.28 -0.99 3.80
N ASP A 175 8.50 -1.27 3.40
CA ASP A 175 8.78 -1.93 2.11
C ASP A 175 8.85 -3.47 2.22
N ALA A 176 9.12 -4.13 1.10
CA ALA A 176 9.20 -5.58 0.97
C ALA A 176 10.36 -6.23 1.74
N HIS A 177 11.33 -5.45 2.24
CA HIS A 177 12.51 -5.92 2.97
C HIS A 177 12.42 -5.60 4.48
N ASP A 178 11.22 -5.33 4.98
CA ASP A 178 10.96 -4.99 6.37
C ASP A 178 11.69 -3.70 6.81
N VAL A 179 11.81 -2.74 5.89
CA VAL A 179 12.38 -1.42 6.18
C VAL A 179 11.24 -0.42 6.36
N LEU A 180 11.23 0.24 7.52
CA LEU A 180 10.31 1.32 7.86
C LEU A 180 10.91 2.67 7.43
N HIS A 181 10.18 3.38 6.59
CA HIS A 181 10.49 4.74 6.16
C HIS A 181 9.52 5.69 6.88
N VAL A 182 10.02 6.72 7.56
CA VAL A 182 9.20 7.60 8.43
C VAL A 182 8.95 8.98 7.80
N TYR A 183 9.99 9.61 7.25
CA TYR A 183 9.90 10.83 6.46
C TYR A 183 10.91 10.82 5.30
N PRO A 184 10.63 11.54 4.20
CA PRO A 184 11.62 11.77 3.15
C PRO A 184 12.86 12.48 3.70
N GLY A 185 14.02 11.81 3.65
CA GLY A 185 15.30 12.34 4.11
C GLY A 185 15.78 11.79 5.46
N ASP A 186 14.89 11.16 6.24
CA ASP A 186 15.29 10.44 7.44
C ASP A 186 15.95 9.10 7.06
N PRO A 187 16.94 8.62 7.84
CA PRO A 187 17.50 7.31 7.61
C PRO A 187 16.41 6.25 7.80
N PRO A 188 16.26 5.30 6.85
CA PRO A 188 15.29 4.23 7.00
C PRO A 188 15.68 3.31 8.16
N VAL A 189 14.66 2.69 8.78
CA VAL A 189 14.84 1.88 9.99
C VAL A 189 14.52 0.42 9.69
N GLN A 190 15.51 -0.46 9.86
CA GLN A 190 15.30 -1.89 9.69
C GLN A 190 14.42 -2.44 10.81
N LEU A 191 13.34 -3.12 10.44
CA LEU A 191 12.52 -3.89 11.38
C LEU A 191 13.15 -5.28 11.57
N ALA A 192 13.24 -5.70 12.83
CA ALA A 192 13.66 -7.05 13.22
C ALA A 192 12.46 -7.81 13.77
N ARG A 193 12.15 -8.96 13.17
CA ARG A 193 11.07 -9.84 13.64
C ARG A 193 11.49 -10.53 14.96
N GLN A 194 10.57 -10.56 15.92
CA GLN A 194 10.69 -11.31 17.18
C GLN A 194 9.90 -12.62 17.13
#